data_AF-A0A2A5QTA3-F1
#
_entry.id   AF-A0A2A5QTA3-F1
#
_cell.length_a   1.000
_cell.length_b   1.000
_cell.length_c   1.000
_cell.angle_alpha   90.00
_cell.angle_beta   90.00
_cell.angle_gamma   90.00
#
_symmetry.space_group_name_H-M   'P 1'
#
loop_
_entity.id
_entity.type
_entity.pdbx_description
1 polymer ?
#
loop_
_entity_poly.entity_id
_entity_poly.type
_entity_poly.pdbx_seq_one_letter_code
_entity_poly.pdbx_strand_id
1 'polypeptide(L)'
;MPSSDDDEPSPETLVDRLEADDPATRREAASALARRFLEEGRFYAAENLFDGETLEGITAGLDDPDPEVRAHLAIVARRILGIRTFSEEGVYCGDDGTLLDRYLALADDEDWRVRQNVVHVGMFEEVLKAAVADEPRPTDLQSRLSSVLVDRLDDPVAVIRKRAGELLVGDGGFGYAVRGYDEDAYDHGAAVFLRHPDPAGAVPVLIEALSDPVDGVTGRASRGRSPRHTAGTVLASLGTERPDLLEPHRDRLIDALDSPDERVRLAVTAALAPSLDRWDDAVEPVEDALLALIRDGSDQQCRRGTEIVVDTIEGIGREALDRPAELVAATLDNTARILNRESPEGTDYWMRSTAATAFSRALGCASESRGRSALETVQLGVTAYPAKTQSVVPGVLAFVRECEATESAVEILAAVADDAPDAVREAGQAYDGPDEFPESVTAVLEGVDTWSSE
;
A
#
# COMPACT_ATOMS: atom_id res chain seq x y z
N MET A 1 -37.30 21.55 -31.60
CA MET A 1 -38.04 20.30 -31.82
C MET A 1 -37.29 19.26 -31.00
N PRO A 2 -37.86 18.68 -29.93
CA PRO A 2 -37.29 17.43 -29.44
C PRO A 2 -37.23 16.49 -30.65
N SER A 3 -36.08 15.86 -30.89
CA SER A 3 -36.08 14.67 -31.74
C SER A 3 -37.21 13.81 -31.23
N SER A 4 -38.09 13.33 -32.13
CA SER A 4 -38.91 12.16 -31.78
C SER A 4 -37.98 11.21 -31.07
N ASP A 5 -38.32 10.79 -29.85
CA ASP A 5 -37.63 9.71 -29.17
C ASP A 5 -37.63 8.56 -30.19
N ASP A 6 -36.53 8.45 -30.94
CA ASP A 6 -36.33 7.40 -31.91
C ASP A 6 -36.43 6.13 -31.08
N ASP A 7 -37.32 5.22 -31.49
CA ASP A 7 -37.60 3.96 -30.81
C ASP A 7 -36.30 3.15 -30.66
N GLU A 8 -35.49 3.48 -29.66
CA GLU A 8 -34.30 2.72 -29.35
C GLU A 8 -34.77 1.32 -29.00
N PRO A 9 -34.22 0.28 -29.64
CA PRO A 9 -34.64 -1.09 -29.43
C PRO A 9 -34.54 -1.44 -27.93
N SER A 10 -35.53 -2.19 -27.46
CA SER A 10 -35.53 -2.67 -26.08
C SER A 10 -34.32 -3.57 -25.82
N PRO A 11 -33.88 -3.75 -24.57
CA PRO A 11 -32.78 -4.65 -24.25
C PRO A 11 -33.01 -6.08 -24.72
N GLU A 12 -34.24 -6.59 -24.61
CA GLU A 12 -34.64 -7.92 -25.09
C GLU A 12 -34.48 -8.00 -26.61
N THR A 13 -34.94 -6.97 -27.34
CA THR A 13 -34.76 -6.87 -28.79
C THR A 13 -33.28 -6.84 -29.19
N LEU A 14 -32.43 -6.21 -28.37
CA LEU A 14 -30.98 -6.19 -28.61
C LEU A 14 -30.34 -7.54 -28.32
N VAL A 15 -30.78 -8.25 -27.28
CA VAL A 15 -30.30 -9.60 -26.96
C VAL A 15 -30.70 -10.60 -28.05
N ASP A 16 -31.93 -10.55 -28.56
CA ASP A 16 -32.36 -11.37 -29.71
C ASP A 16 -31.44 -11.17 -30.94
N ARG A 17 -30.98 -9.93 -31.16
CA ARG A 17 -30.07 -9.60 -32.26
C ARG A 17 -28.64 -10.11 -32.04
N LEU A 18 -28.25 -10.47 -30.82
CA LEU A 18 -26.97 -11.15 -30.55
C LEU A 18 -26.97 -12.57 -31.12
N GLU A 19 -28.13 -13.17 -31.37
CA GLU A 19 -28.22 -14.50 -32.00
C GLU A 19 -28.23 -14.45 -33.53
N ALA A 20 -28.17 -13.25 -34.12
CA ALA A 20 -28.20 -13.09 -35.57
C ALA A 20 -26.97 -13.73 -36.25
N ASP A 21 -27.17 -14.39 -37.39
CA ASP A 21 -26.06 -14.97 -38.17
C ASP A 21 -25.05 -13.91 -38.65
N ASP A 22 -25.52 -12.69 -38.92
CA ASP A 22 -24.71 -11.59 -39.42
C ASP A 22 -23.85 -10.93 -38.32
N PRO A 23 -22.51 -10.96 -38.42
CA PRO A 23 -21.62 -10.35 -37.43
C PRO A 23 -21.84 -8.84 -37.25
N ALA A 24 -22.22 -8.11 -38.32
CA ALA A 24 -22.45 -6.67 -38.20
C ALA A 24 -23.66 -6.37 -37.31
N THR A 25 -24.75 -7.12 -37.48
CA THR A 25 -25.95 -7.05 -36.63
C THR A 25 -25.60 -7.35 -35.17
N ARG A 26 -24.80 -8.39 -34.89
CA ARG A 26 -24.38 -8.72 -33.52
C ARG A 26 -23.52 -7.61 -32.89
N ARG A 27 -22.56 -7.05 -33.63
CA ARG A 27 -21.74 -5.91 -33.16
C ARG A 27 -22.57 -4.68 -32.83
N GLU A 28 -23.50 -4.32 -33.72
CA GLU A 28 -24.40 -3.19 -33.51
C GLU A 28 -25.23 -3.39 -32.24
N ALA A 29 -25.77 -4.60 -32.05
CA ALA A 29 -26.55 -4.94 -30.87
C ALA A 29 -25.72 -4.88 -29.57
N ALA A 30 -24.54 -5.48 -29.56
CA ALA A 30 -23.63 -5.46 -28.41
C ALA A 30 -23.16 -4.04 -28.06
N SER A 31 -22.81 -3.24 -29.07
CA SER A 31 -22.44 -1.84 -28.89
C SER A 31 -23.60 -1.00 -28.35
N ALA A 32 -24.82 -1.23 -28.84
CA ALA A 32 -26.02 -0.53 -28.36
C ALA A 32 -26.30 -0.87 -26.89
N LEU A 33 -26.20 -2.15 -26.50
CA LEU A 33 -26.30 -2.58 -25.10
C LEU A 33 -25.24 -1.89 -24.23
N ALA A 34 -23.96 -1.97 -24.61
CA ALA A 34 -22.88 -1.37 -23.82
C ALA A 34 -23.06 0.15 -23.67
N ARG A 35 -23.42 0.86 -24.73
CA ARG A 35 -23.70 2.30 -24.70
C ARG A 35 -24.83 2.62 -23.73
N ARG A 36 -25.95 1.89 -23.83
CA ARG A 36 -27.10 2.05 -22.94
C ARG A 36 -26.71 1.90 -21.46
N PHE A 37 -25.94 0.87 -21.13
CA PHE A 37 -25.45 0.64 -19.76
C PHE A 37 -24.48 1.71 -19.24
N LEU A 38 -23.73 2.36 -20.14
CA LEU A 38 -22.83 3.46 -19.79
C LEU A 38 -23.59 4.79 -19.61
N GLU A 39 -24.66 5.01 -20.36
CA GLU A 39 -25.46 6.25 -20.38
C GLU A 39 -26.55 6.30 -19.29
N GLU A 40 -27.25 5.20 -19.03
CA GLU A 40 -28.46 5.18 -18.17
C GLU A 40 -28.20 5.28 -16.64
N GLY A 41 -26.96 5.51 -16.19
CA GLY A 41 -26.66 5.76 -14.77
C GLY A 41 -26.88 4.54 -13.84
N ARG A 42 -26.71 4.73 -12.52
CA ARG A 42 -26.44 3.62 -11.56
C ARG A 42 -27.64 2.81 -11.05
N PHE A 43 -28.89 3.27 -11.15
CA PHE A 43 -29.94 2.73 -10.25
C PHE A 43 -31.32 2.44 -10.84
N TYR A 44 -31.71 2.96 -12.01
CA TYR A 44 -33.13 2.86 -12.44
C TYR A 44 -33.40 1.93 -13.63
N ALA A 45 -32.39 1.54 -14.40
CA ALA A 45 -32.57 0.64 -15.55
C ALA A 45 -32.37 -0.85 -15.22
N ALA A 46 -31.73 -1.15 -14.10
CA ALA A 46 -31.23 -2.50 -13.84
C ALA A 46 -32.33 -3.51 -13.52
N GLU A 47 -33.38 -3.10 -12.80
CA GLU A 47 -34.46 -4.01 -12.37
C GLU A 47 -35.14 -4.72 -13.55
N ASN A 48 -35.27 -4.05 -14.70
CA ASN A 48 -35.86 -4.63 -15.91
C ASN A 48 -34.87 -5.46 -16.74
N LEU A 49 -33.56 -5.34 -16.49
CA LEU A 49 -32.49 -6.05 -17.23
C LEU A 49 -32.10 -7.37 -16.57
N PHE A 50 -32.74 -7.71 -15.45
CA PHE A 50 -32.50 -8.94 -14.71
C PHE A 50 -33.55 -10.02 -14.97
N ASP A 51 -34.37 -9.88 -16.02
CA ASP A 51 -35.12 -11.04 -16.47
C ASP A 51 -34.13 -12.16 -16.88
N GLY A 52 -34.52 -13.41 -16.65
CA GLY A 52 -33.63 -14.56 -16.84
C GLY A 52 -33.17 -14.73 -18.29
N GLU A 53 -34.01 -14.38 -19.26
CA GLU A 53 -33.77 -14.59 -20.69
C GLU A 53 -32.74 -13.60 -21.23
N THR A 54 -32.86 -12.31 -20.88
CA THR A 54 -31.89 -11.26 -21.17
C THR A 54 -30.52 -11.61 -20.59
N LEU A 55 -30.49 -12.11 -19.35
CA LEU A 55 -29.24 -12.52 -18.69
C LEU A 55 -28.59 -13.73 -19.37
N GLU A 56 -29.39 -14.74 -19.74
CA GLU A 56 -28.92 -15.92 -20.47
C GLU A 56 -28.32 -15.53 -21.81
N GLY A 57 -28.99 -14.67 -22.59
CA GLY A 57 -28.48 -14.20 -23.87
C GLY A 57 -27.19 -13.37 -23.76
N ILE A 58 -27.08 -12.49 -22.76
CA ILE A 58 -25.83 -11.77 -22.47
C ILE A 58 -24.71 -12.75 -22.10
N THR A 59 -25.01 -13.74 -21.25
CA THR A 59 -24.03 -14.74 -20.80
C THR A 59 -23.54 -15.60 -21.96
N ALA A 60 -24.44 -16.04 -22.85
CA ALA A 60 -24.10 -16.78 -24.06
C ALA A 60 -23.25 -15.95 -25.02
N GLY A 61 -23.55 -14.66 -25.19
CA GLY A 61 -22.78 -13.75 -26.04
C GLY A 61 -21.35 -13.50 -25.57
N LEU A 62 -20.99 -13.79 -24.31
CA LEU A 62 -19.59 -13.73 -23.85
C LEU A 62 -18.71 -14.77 -24.57
N ASP A 63 -19.29 -15.80 -25.18
CA ASP A 63 -18.58 -16.77 -26.02
C ASP A 63 -18.63 -16.44 -27.53
N ASP A 64 -19.10 -15.25 -27.93
CA ASP A 64 -19.22 -14.87 -29.35
C ASP A 64 -17.84 -14.96 -30.04
N PRO A 65 -17.72 -15.52 -31.25
CA PRO A 65 -16.44 -15.60 -31.96
C PRO A 65 -15.81 -14.23 -32.25
N ASP A 66 -16.59 -13.15 -32.25
CA ASP A 66 -16.15 -11.79 -32.49
C ASP A 66 -15.65 -11.10 -31.20
N PRO A 67 -14.37 -10.73 -31.11
CA PRO A 67 -13.83 -10.07 -29.93
C PRO A 67 -14.46 -8.70 -29.66
N GLU A 68 -14.99 -8.02 -30.68
CA GLU A 68 -15.69 -6.74 -30.49
C GLU A 68 -17.04 -6.94 -29.78
N VAL A 69 -17.76 -8.01 -30.11
CA VAL A 69 -19.00 -8.39 -29.39
C VAL A 69 -18.66 -8.74 -27.94
N ARG A 70 -17.67 -9.61 -27.72
CA ARG A 70 -17.24 -9.99 -26.37
C ARG A 70 -16.78 -8.80 -25.54
N ALA A 71 -16.05 -7.84 -26.12
CA ALA A 71 -15.57 -6.67 -25.40
C ALA A 71 -16.73 -5.77 -24.93
N HIS A 72 -17.74 -5.56 -25.77
CA HIS A 72 -18.94 -4.79 -25.39
C HIS A 72 -19.77 -5.54 -24.34
N LEU A 73 -19.96 -6.85 -24.51
CA LEU A 73 -20.70 -7.65 -23.53
C LEU A 73 -19.95 -7.79 -22.20
N ALA A 74 -18.62 -7.76 -22.18
CA ALA A 74 -17.84 -7.67 -20.94
C ALA A 74 -18.14 -6.37 -20.17
N ILE A 75 -18.35 -5.24 -20.85
CA ILE A 75 -18.77 -3.98 -20.20
C ILE A 75 -20.15 -4.15 -19.54
N VAL A 76 -21.07 -4.78 -20.26
CA VAL A 76 -22.44 -5.05 -19.79
C VAL A 76 -22.43 -6.00 -18.59
N ALA A 77 -21.75 -7.15 -18.72
CA ALA A 77 -21.60 -8.16 -17.67
C ALA A 77 -20.98 -7.57 -16.40
N ARG A 78 -19.89 -6.80 -16.54
CA ARG A 78 -19.27 -6.08 -15.41
C ARG A 78 -20.27 -5.21 -14.67
N ARG A 79 -21.13 -4.51 -15.43
CA ARG A 79 -22.10 -3.57 -14.88
C ARG A 79 -23.21 -4.31 -14.12
N ILE A 80 -23.74 -5.38 -14.70
CA ILE A 80 -24.70 -6.29 -14.07
C ILE A 80 -24.13 -6.83 -12.76
N LEU A 81 -22.90 -7.36 -12.77
CA LEU A 81 -22.25 -7.97 -11.61
C LEU A 81 -22.12 -6.99 -10.43
N GLY A 82 -21.65 -5.76 -10.67
CA GLY A 82 -21.53 -4.83 -9.54
C GLY A 82 -22.87 -4.27 -9.08
N ILE A 83 -23.90 -4.10 -9.94
CA ILE A 83 -25.24 -3.72 -9.45
C ILE A 83 -25.79 -4.80 -8.51
N ARG A 84 -25.63 -6.08 -8.87
CA ARG A 84 -25.99 -7.22 -8.01
C ARG A 84 -25.18 -7.28 -6.72
N THR A 85 -23.96 -6.76 -6.73
CA THR A 85 -23.12 -6.68 -5.51
C THR A 85 -23.63 -5.59 -4.54
N PHE A 86 -24.31 -4.55 -5.05
CA PHE A 86 -24.80 -3.40 -4.26
C PHE A 86 -26.25 -3.51 -3.76
N SER A 87 -27.05 -4.47 -4.22
CA SER A 87 -28.43 -4.60 -3.76
C SER A 87 -28.46 -4.96 -2.27
N GLU A 88 -29.22 -4.17 -1.48
CA GLU A 88 -29.22 -4.10 0.00
C GLU A 88 -29.46 -5.42 0.74
N GLU A 89 -29.88 -6.48 0.06
CA GLU A 89 -30.12 -7.77 0.70
C GLU A 89 -28.84 -8.52 1.09
N GLY A 90 -27.66 -8.06 0.68
CA GLY A 90 -26.38 -8.72 1.03
C GLY A 90 -26.26 -10.16 0.52
N VAL A 91 -27.29 -10.67 -0.16
CA VAL A 91 -27.28 -11.93 -0.86
C VAL A 91 -26.46 -11.71 -2.11
N TYR A 92 -25.16 -12.01 -1.99
CA TYR A 92 -24.36 -12.42 -3.14
C TYR A 92 -25.23 -13.39 -3.95
N CYS A 93 -25.77 -12.91 -5.07
CA CYS A 93 -26.96 -13.49 -5.67
C CYS A 93 -26.76 -14.99 -5.86
N GLY A 94 -27.63 -15.76 -5.22
CA GLY A 94 -27.59 -17.21 -5.24
C GLY A 94 -27.52 -17.73 -6.67
N ASP A 95 -26.53 -18.57 -6.87
CA ASP A 95 -26.61 -19.82 -7.61
C ASP A 95 -26.99 -19.73 -9.08
N ASP A 96 -26.05 -19.20 -9.85
CA ASP A 96 -25.67 -19.99 -11.01
C ASP A 96 -24.18 -19.94 -11.28
N GLY A 97 -23.45 -18.94 -10.75
CA GLY A 97 -22.01 -18.77 -11.03
C GLY A 97 -21.71 -18.44 -12.50
N THR A 98 -22.58 -18.81 -13.43
CA THR A 98 -22.38 -18.84 -14.87
C THR A 98 -21.94 -17.49 -15.42
N LEU A 99 -22.64 -16.39 -15.11
CA LEU A 99 -22.23 -15.08 -15.63
C LEU A 99 -20.86 -14.66 -15.10
N LEU A 100 -20.62 -14.80 -13.78
CA LEU A 100 -19.33 -14.43 -13.20
C LEU A 100 -18.22 -15.35 -13.71
N ASP A 101 -18.52 -16.63 -13.87
CA ASP A 101 -17.58 -17.64 -14.34
C ASP A 101 -17.15 -17.37 -15.76
N ARG A 102 -18.11 -17.11 -16.64
CA ARG A 102 -17.86 -16.69 -18.01
C ARG A 102 -17.12 -15.36 -18.05
N TYR A 103 -17.53 -14.38 -17.25
CA TYR A 103 -16.86 -13.09 -17.18
C TYR A 103 -15.40 -13.19 -16.70
N LEU A 104 -15.10 -14.03 -15.69
CA LEU A 104 -13.73 -14.25 -15.24
C LEU A 104 -12.92 -15.06 -16.25
N ALA A 105 -13.53 -15.99 -17.00
CA ALA A 105 -12.86 -16.71 -18.09
C ALA A 105 -12.38 -15.77 -19.21
N LEU A 106 -13.07 -14.63 -19.40
CA LEU A 106 -12.63 -13.58 -20.34
C LEU A 106 -11.32 -12.89 -19.91
N ALA A 107 -10.81 -13.13 -18.69
CA ALA A 107 -9.50 -12.65 -18.30
C ALA A 107 -8.40 -13.23 -19.21
N ASP A 108 -8.58 -14.45 -19.73
CA ASP A 108 -7.64 -15.14 -20.61
C ASP A 108 -7.98 -15.00 -22.10
N ASP A 109 -8.90 -14.09 -22.45
CA ASP A 109 -9.29 -13.84 -23.84
C ASP A 109 -8.08 -13.44 -24.70
N GLU A 110 -8.04 -13.82 -25.98
CA GLU A 110 -6.96 -13.45 -26.89
C GLU A 110 -6.93 -11.94 -27.20
N ASP A 111 -8.08 -11.28 -27.22
CA ASP A 111 -8.19 -9.85 -27.50
C ASP A 111 -8.02 -9.03 -26.22
N TRP A 112 -7.02 -8.15 -26.23
CA TRP A 112 -6.69 -7.32 -25.08
C TRP A 112 -7.82 -6.37 -24.66
N ARG A 113 -8.73 -5.98 -25.57
CA ARG A 113 -9.87 -5.12 -25.22
C ARG A 113 -10.85 -5.87 -24.33
N VAL A 114 -11.01 -7.17 -24.55
CA VAL A 114 -11.84 -8.04 -23.70
C VAL A 114 -11.20 -8.13 -22.32
N ARG A 115 -9.93 -8.56 -22.25
CA ARG A 115 -9.18 -8.65 -20.98
C ARG A 115 -9.15 -7.33 -20.20
N GLN A 116 -8.95 -6.20 -20.89
CA GLN A 116 -8.95 -4.87 -20.28
C GLN A 116 -10.29 -4.53 -19.59
N ASN A 117 -11.41 -4.99 -20.15
CA ASN A 117 -12.73 -4.76 -19.57
C ASN A 117 -12.95 -5.61 -18.32
N VAL A 118 -12.36 -6.81 -18.26
CA VAL A 118 -12.39 -7.69 -17.09
C VAL A 118 -11.73 -7.04 -15.89
N VAL A 119 -10.49 -6.53 -16.06
CA VAL A 119 -9.70 -5.90 -14.98
C VAL A 119 -10.04 -4.43 -14.72
N HIS A 120 -11.28 -3.99 -14.94
CA HIS A 120 -11.63 -2.59 -14.74
C HIS A 120 -11.91 -2.25 -13.26
N VAL A 121 -11.13 -1.32 -12.70
CA VAL A 121 -11.09 -0.96 -11.26
C VAL A 121 -12.47 -0.82 -10.60
N GLY A 122 -13.30 0.11 -11.09
CA GLY A 122 -14.45 0.59 -10.30
C GLY A 122 -15.58 -0.40 -10.00
N MET A 123 -15.57 -1.63 -10.50
CA MET A 123 -16.56 -2.66 -10.15
C MET A 123 -15.91 -3.94 -9.64
N PHE A 124 -14.73 -4.28 -10.19
CA PHE A 124 -13.97 -5.41 -9.71
C PHE A 124 -13.50 -5.19 -8.26
N GLU A 125 -13.25 -3.95 -7.85
CA GLU A 125 -12.97 -3.58 -6.45
C GLU A 125 -14.10 -3.97 -5.49
N GLU A 126 -15.36 -3.80 -5.90
CA GLU A 126 -16.51 -4.13 -5.05
C GLU A 126 -16.72 -5.64 -4.97
N VAL A 127 -16.50 -6.34 -6.08
CA VAL A 127 -16.46 -7.82 -6.08
C VAL A 127 -15.33 -8.33 -5.19
N LEU A 128 -14.15 -7.67 -5.19
CA LEU A 128 -13.02 -8.00 -4.31
C LEU A 128 -13.34 -7.70 -2.84
N LYS A 129 -13.85 -6.52 -2.51
CA LYS A 129 -14.26 -6.15 -1.13
C LYS A 129 -15.26 -7.15 -0.58
N ALA A 130 -16.27 -7.47 -1.40
CA ALA A 130 -17.24 -8.48 -1.06
C ALA A 130 -16.55 -9.83 -0.87
N ALA A 131 -15.73 -10.27 -1.85
CA ALA A 131 -15.04 -11.55 -1.79
C ALA A 131 -14.13 -11.69 -0.57
N VAL A 132 -13.43 -10.63 -0.13
CA VAL A 132 -12.43 -10.64 0.94
C VAL A 132 -13.04 -10.40 2.33
N ALA A 133 -14.31 -9.98 2.44
CA ALA A 133 -14.99 -9.83 3.72
C ALA A 133 -14.98 -11.14 4.54
N ASP A 134 -14.88 -11.04 5.86
CA ASP A 134 -14.77 -12.15 6.83
C ASP A 134 -15.95 -13.16 6.84
N GLU A 135 -16.96 -12.93 6.02
CA GLU A 135 -18.09 -13.84 5.88
C GLU A 135 -17.67 -15.11 5.11
N PRO A 136 -18.16 -16.29 5.51
CA PRO A 136 -17.83 -17.55 4.84
C PRO A 136 -18.36 -17.54 3.41
N ARG A 137 -17.48 -17.29 2.44
CA ARG A 137 -17.75 -17.34 1.00
C ARG A 137 -17.14 -18.58 0.37
N PRO A 138 -17.63 -18.99 -0.82
CA PRO A 138 -16.96 -20.01 -1.62
C PRO A 138 -15.48 -19.65 -1.81
N THR A 139 -14.59 -20.48 -1.28
CA THR A 139 -13.14 -20.24 -1.29
C THR A 139 -12.54 -20.20 -2.70
N ASP A 140 -13.26 -20.74 -3.69
CA ASP A 140 -12.85 -20.78 -5.09
C ASP A 140 -12.88 -19.39 -5.74
N LEU A 141 -13.85 -18.53 -5.40
CA LEU A 141 -13.97 -17.21 -6.01
C LEU A 141 -12.79 -16.30 -5.67
N GLN A 142 -12.43 -16.19 -4.38
CA GLN A 142 -11.28 -15.39 -3.96
C GLN A 142 -10.00 -15.86 -4.67
N SER A 143 -9.84 -17.18 -4.78
CA SER A 143 -8.68 -17.78 -5.43
C SER A 143 -8.61 -17.49 -6.92
N ARG A 144 -9.75 -17.55 -7.60
CA ARG A 144 -9.87 -17.20 -9.03
C ARG A 144 -9.65 -15.72 -9.29
N LEU A 145 -10.22 -14.84 -8.46
CA LEU A 145 -9.97 -13.40 -8.57
C LEU A 145 -8.49 -13.07 -8.36
N SER A 146 -7.87 -13.68 -7.36
CA SER A 146 -6.43 -13.55 -7.10
C SER A 146 -5.59 -14.01 -8.30
N SER A 147 -5.86 -15.20 -8.85
CA SER A 147 -5.21 -15.69 -10.08
C SER A 147 -5.36 -14.72 -11.24
N VAL A 148 -6.57 -14.26 -11.53
CA VAL A 148 -6.80 -13.26 -12.58
C VAL A 148 -5.94 -12.01 -12.37
N LEU A 149 -5.89 -11.45 -11.16
CA LEU A 149 -5.13 -10.22 -10.92
C LEU A 149 -3.61 -10.44 -11.00
N VAL A 150 -3.11 -11.50 -10.37
CA VAL A 150 -1.68 -11.80 -10.32
C VAL A 150 -1.16 -12.16 -11.72
N ASP A 151 -1.86 -13.06 -12.43
CA ASP A 151 -1.46 -13.47 -13.78
C ASP A 151 -1.53 -12.33 -14.80
N ARG A 152 -2.35 -11.31 -14.55
CA ARG A 152 -2.43 -10.10 -15.40
C ARG A 152 -1.36 -9.07 -15.08
N LEU A 153 -0.53 -9.23 -14.05
CA LEU A 153 0.68 -8.42 -13.87
C LEU A 153 1.75 -8.70 -14.92
N ASP A 154 1.67 -9.81 -15.65
CA ASP A 154 2.56 -10.12 -16.80
C ASP A 154 1.84 -10.01 -18.16
N ASP A 155 0.67 -9.37 -18.22
CA ASP A 155 -0.06 -9.21 -19.49
C ASP A 155 0.79 -8.39 -20.50
N PRO A 156 0.87 -8.76 -21.79
CA PRO A 156 1.64 -7.98 -22.77
C PRO A 156 1.18 -6.52 -22.91
N VAL A 157 -0.04 -6.20 -22.51
CA VAL A 157 -0.62 -4.86 -22.63
C VAL A 157 -0.49 -4.06 -21.33
N ALA A 158 0.29 -2.98 -21.41
CA ALA A 158 0.59 -2.06 -20.31
C ALA A 158 -0.63 -1.61 -19.46
N VAL A 159 -1.75 -1.26 -20.10
CA VAL A 159 -2.95 -0.79 -19.37
C VAL A 159 -3.61 -1.91 -18.55
N ILE A 160 -3.45 -3.17 -18.95
CA ILE A 160 -3.99 -4.32 -18.23
C ILE A 160 -3.16 -4.57 -16.99
N ARG A 161 -1.83 -4.68 -17.12
CA ARG A 161 -0.91 -4.83 -15.97
C ARG A 161 -1.13 -3.76 -14.92
N LYS A 162 -1.26 -2.50 -15.37
CA LYS A 162 -1.53 -1.37 -14.50
C LYS A 162 -2.83 -1.55 -13.71
N ARG A 163 -3.94 -1.87 -14.38
CA ARG A 163 -5.24 -2.02 -13.71
C ARG A 163 -5.30 -3.24 -12.81
N ALA A 164 -4.68 -4.35 -13.23
CA ALA A 164 -4.53 -5.53 -12.39
C ALA A 164 -3.77 -5.18 -11.11
N GLY A 165 -2.69 -4.40 -11.23
CA GLY A 165 -1.95 -3.91 -10.08
C GLY A 165 -2.74 -2.96 -9.20
N GLU A 166 -3.50 -2.02 -9.76
CA GLU A 166 -4.41 -1.15 -9.00
C GLU A 166 -5.45 -1.95 -8.20
N LEU A 167 -6.03 -2.98 -8.81
CA LEU A 167 -7.02 -3.84 -8.17
C LEU A 167 -6.41 -4.72 -7.08
N LEU A 168 -5.19 -5.21 -7.26
CA LEU A 168 -4.53 -6.10 -6.31
C LEU A 168 -4.29 -5.42 -4.95
N VAL A 169 -3.85 -4.15 -4.95
CA VAL A 169 -3.57 -3.40 -3.70
C VAL A 169 -4.70 -2.43 -3.30
N GLY A 170 -5.75 -2.34 -4.12
CA GLY A 170 -6.86 -1.39 -3.96
C GLY A 170 -6.52 0.05 -4.38
N ASP A 171 -7.54 0.78 -4.81
CA ASP A 171 -7.42 2.23 -5.08
C ASP A 171 -7.48 3.01 -3.76
N GLY A 172 -6.32 3.18 -3.12
CA GLY A 172 -6.18 4.14 -2.02
C GLY A 172 -6.47 5.60 -2.42
N GLY A 173 -6.84 5.86 -3.68
CA GLY A 173 -7.05 7.16 -4.31
C GLY A 173 -8.50 7.60 -4.52
N PHE A 174 -9.52 6.78 -4.21
CA PHE A 174 -10.88 7.31 -4.01
C PHE A 174 -10.96 8.01 -2.64
N GLY A 175 -10.31 9.17 -2.55
CA GLY A 175 -10.27 10.08 -1.39
C GLY A 175 -11.62 10.73 -1.05
N TYR A 176 -12.74 10.05 -1.32
CA TYR A 176 -14.08 10.44 -0.92
C TYR A 176 -14.76 9.23 -0.29
N ALA A 177 -14.77 9.20 1.06
CA ALA A 177 -15.89 8.74 1.89
C ALA A 177 -15.62 7.73 3.01
N VAL A 178 -14.37 7.38 3.36
CA VAL A 178 -14.10 6.89 4.71
C VAL A 178 -12.88 7.63 5.27
N ARG A 179 -13.17 8.76 5.91
CA ARG A 179 -12.22 9.58 6.65
C ARG A 179 -11.91 8.91 8.01
N GLY A 180 -11.50 7.66 7.94
CA GLY A 180 -11.02 6.81 9.02
C GLY A 180 -9.86 6.04 8.40
N TYR A 181 -8.66 6.57 8.58
CA TYR A 181 -7.42 5.98 8.13
C TYR A 181 -7.18 4.73 8.97
N ASP A 182 -7.61 3.57 8.48
CA ASP A 182 -7.07 2.32 8.98
C ASP A 182 -5.75 2.07 8.26
N GLU A 183 -4.66 2.07 9.01
CA GLU A 183 -3.34 1.65 8.51
C GLU A 183 -3.40 0.20 7.99
N ASP A 184 -4.39 -0.58 8.42
CA ASP A 184 -4.71 -1.94 7.97
C ASP A 184 -5.08 -2.02 6.47
N ALA A 185 -5.40 -0.89 5.81
CA ALA A 185 -5.68 -0.88 4.38
C ALA A 185 -4.45 -1.25 3.51
N TYR A 186 -3.24 -1.21 4.08
CA TYR A 186 -2.03 -1.64 3.38
C TYR A 186 -1.93 -3.17 3.21
N ASP A 187 -2.66 -3.96 4.02
CA ASP A 187 -2.56 -5.42 4.02
C ASP A 187 -3.46 -6.10 2.97
N HIS A 188 -4.31 -5.32 2.28
CA HIS A 188 -5.22 -5.86 1.27
C HIS A 188 -4.49 -6.61 0.15
N GLY A 189 -3.31 -6.10 -0.27
CA GLY A 189 -2.52 -6.68 -1.34
C GLY A 189 -2.02 -8.09 -1.05
N ALA A 190 -1.41 -8.29 0.12
CA ALA A 190 -0.97 -9.62 0.56
C ALA A 190 -2.15 -10.54 0.82
N ALA A 191 -3.21 -10.04 1.45
CA ALA A 191 -4.42 -10.84 1.71
C ALA A 191 -5.03 -11.38 0.41
N VAL A 192 -5.14 -10.57 -0.65
CA VAL A 192 -5.62 -11.04 -1.97
C VAL A 192 -4.61 -11.98 -2.62
N PHE A 193 -3.31 -11.64 -2.63
CA PHE A 193 -2.27 -12.48 -3.22
C PHE A 193 -2.21 -13.88 -2.59
N LEU A 194 -2.32 -13.99 -1.26
CA LEU A 194 -2.26 -15.25 -0.53
C LEU A 194 -3.46 -16.17 -0.81
N ARG A 195 -4.52 -15.68 -1.47
CA ARG A 195 -5.62 -16.51 -1.98
C ARG A 195 -5.31 -17.17 -3.32
N HIS A 196 -4.24 -16.78 -4.00
CA HIS A 196 -3.79 -17.40 -5.26
C HIS A 196 -3.72 -18.94 -5.08
N PRO A 197 -4.15 -19.75 -6.06
CA PRO A 197 -4.12 -21.21 -5.93
C PRO A 197 -2.69 -21.77 -5.75
N ASP A 198 -1.68 -21.03 -6.21
CA ASP A 198 -0.25 -21.31 -6.01
C ASP A 198 0.51 -20.01 -5.70
N PRO A 199 0.49 -19.51 -4.45
CA PRO A 199 1.12 -18.23 -4.13
C PRO A 199 2.65 -18.29 -4.26
N ALA A 200 3.26 -19.45 -4.01
CA ALA A 200 4.71 -19.63 -4.18
C ALA A 200 5.12 -19.53 -5.66
N GLY A 201 4.41 -20.21 -6.55
CA GLY A 201 4.64 -20.12 -8.00
C GLY A 201 4.35 -18.74 -8.59
N ALA A 202 3.58 -17.90 -7.88
CA ALA A 202 3.21 -16.55 -8.29
C ALA A 202 4.23 -15.45 -7.88
N VAL A 203 5.09 -15.69 -6.88
CA VAL A 203 6.09 -14.69 -6.44
C VAL A 203 7.00 -14.22 -7.60
N PRO A 204 7.48 -15.08 -8.52
CA PRO A 204 8.24 -14.63 -9.69
C PRO A 204 7.55 -13.55 -10.51
N VAL A 205 6.22 -13.59 -10.64
CA VAL A 205 5.45 -12.58 -11.40
C VAL A 205 5.56 -11.20 -10.73
N LEU A 206 5.50 -11.15 -9.39
CA LEU A 206 5.74 -9.89 -8.65
C LEU A 206 7.16 -9.38 -8.86
N ILE A 207 8.16 -10.27 -8.80
CA ILE A 207 9.57 -9.88 -8.97
C ILE A 207 9.82 -9.33 -10.38
N GLU A 208 9.27 -9.95 -11.43
CA GLU A 208 9.37 -9.41 -12.80
C GLU A 208 8.66 -8.06 -12.93
N ALA A 209 7.49 -7.90 -12.29
CA ALA A 209 6.74 -6.64 -12.30
C ALA A 209 7.49 -5.46 -11.64
N LEU A 210 8.50 -5.70 -10.79
CA LEU A 210 9.39 -4.65 -10.27
C LEU A 210 10.16 -3.92 -11.39
N SER A 211 10.35 -4.55 -12.53
CA SER A 211 11.08 -3.98 -13.69
C SER A 211 10.14 -3.46 -14.78
N ASP A 212 8.81 -3.43 -14.55
CA ASP A 212 7.84 -3.13 -15.59
C ASP A 212 8.04 -1.73 -16.20
N PRO A 213 8.21 -1.57 -17.52
CA PRO A 213 8.43 -0.26 -18.14
C PRO A 213 7.20 0.68 -18.13
N VAL A 214 6.00 0.19 -17.77
CA VAL A 214 4.73 0.96 -17.80
C VAL A 214 4.80 2.28 -17.05
N ASP A 215 5.55 2.34 -15.96
CA ASP A 215 5.75 3.52 -15.11
C ASP A 215 6.27 4.72 -15.89
N GLY A 216 7.07 4.47 -16.94
CA GLY A 216 7.58 5.51 -17.83
C GLY A 216 6.57 6.00 -18.87
N VAL A 217 5.48 5.27 -19.09
CA VAL A 217 4.50 5.53 -20.17
C VAL A 217 3.25 6.23 -19.66
N THR A 218 2.74 5.84 -18.49
CA THR A 218 1.55 6.48 -17.92
C THR A 218 1.95 7.66 -17.05
N GLY A 219 1.76 8.89 -17.55
CA GLY A 219 2.13 10.09 -16.83
C GLY A 219 1.52 10.15 -15.42
N ARG A 220 2.16 10.90 -14.50
CA ARG A 220 1.75 11.07 -13.09
C ARG A 220 0.27 11.44 -12.87
N ALA A 221 -0.41 11.95 -13.90
CA ALA A 221 -1.83 12.30 -13.86
C ALA A 221 -2.78 11.09 -13.92
N SER A 222 -2.33 9.92 -14.38
CA SER A 222 -3.12 8.71 -14.23
C SER A 222 -3.09 8.34 -12.75
N ARG A 223 -4.25 8.41 -12.09
CA ARG A 223 -4.48 8.19 -10.65
C ARG A 223 -4.22 6.75 -10.17
N GLY A 224 -3.44 6.02 -10.93
CA GLY A 224 -3.23 4.59 -10.84
C GLY A 224 -1.88 4.23 -10.29
N ARG A 225 -1.85 3.27 -9.37
CA ARG A 225 -0.60 2.64 -8.92
C ARG A 225 0.03 1.91 -10.11
N SER A 226 1.35 2.01 -10.20
CA SER A 226 2.08 1.37 -11.26
C SER A 226 2.34 -0.11 -10.91
N PRO A 227 2.54 -1.00 -11.91
CA PRO A 227 2.81 -2.41 -11.63
C PRO A 227 4.01 -2.61 -10.68
N ARG A 228 5.08 -1.82 -10.84
CA ARG A 228 6.23 -1.86 -9.92
C ARG A 228 5.85 -1.54 -8.48
N HIS A 229 5.07 -0.49 -8.30
CA HIS A 229 4.66 -0.05 -6.97
C HIS A 229 3.75 -1.10 -6.32
N THR A 230 2.78 -1.65 -7.07
CA THR A 230 1.94 -2.76 -6.60
C THR A 230 2.80 -3.95 -6.19
N ALA A 231 3.66 -4.43 -7.08
CA ALA A 231 4.51 -5.58 -6.80
C ALA A 231 5.38 -5.36 -5.56
N GLY A 232 5.97 -4.19 -5.45
CA GLY A 232 6.74 -3.79 -4.29
C GLY A 232 5.94 -3.78 -2.99
N THR A 233 4.72 -3.23 -3.00
CA THR A 233 3.83 -3.26 -1.82
C THR A 233 3.48 -4.68 -1.42
N VAL A 234 3.08 -5.53 -2.37
CA VAL A 234 2.73 -6.93 -2.08
C VAL A 234 3.94 -7.70 -1.53
N LEU A 235 5.12 -7.55 -2.15
CA LEU A 235 6.35 -8.19 -1.67
C LEU A 235 6.73 -7.72 -0.26
N ALA A 236 6.59 -6.42 0.05
CA ALA A 236 6.86 -5.90 1.39
C ALA A 236 5.97 -6.55 2.45
N SER A 237 4.65 -6.63 2.21
CA SER A 237 3.71 -7.31 3.11
C SER A 237 4.01 -8.80 3.23
N LEU A 238 4.37 -9.48 2.13
CA LEU A 238 4.79 -10.89 2.16
C LEU A 238 6.07 -11.11 2.99
N GLY A 239 7.00 -10.16 2.98
CA GLY A 239 8.20 -10.22 3.82
C GLY A 239 7.87 -10.33 5.31
N THR A 240 6.86 -9.58 5.76
CA THR A 240 6.37 -9.60 7.13
C THR A 240 5.53 -10.84 7.42
N GLU A 241 4.53 -11.12 6.59
CA GLU A 241 3.51 -12.14 6.88
C GLU A 241 3.94 -13.57 6.54
N ARG A 242 4.66 -13.74 5.43
CA ARG A 242 4.99 -15.01 4.80
C ARG A 242 6.41 -15.02 4.19
N PRO A 243 7.45 -14.75 5.00
CA PRO A 243 8.83 -14.72 4.51
C PRO A 243 9.29 -16.03 3.86
N ASP A 244 8.67 -17.17 4.23
CA ASP A 244 8.90 -18.47 3.62
C ASP A 244 8.60 -18.52 2.11
N LEU A 245 7.69 -17.66 1.62
CA LEU A 245 7.40 -17.53 0.18
C LEU A 245 8.48 -16.76 -0.58
N LEU A 246 9.22 -15.89 0.11
CA LEU A 246 10.28 -15.07 -0.50
C LEU A 246 11.64 -15.76 -0.48
N GLU A 247 11.89 -16.67 0.47
CA GLU A 247 13.15 -17.38 0.62
C GLU A 247 13.68 -18.03 -0.68
N PRO A 248 12.87 -18.74 -1.51
CA PRO A 248 13.35 -19.32 -2.76
C PRO A 248 13.79 -18.28 -3.81
N HIS A 249 13.47 -17.01 -3.59
CA HIS A 249 13.72 -15.91 -4.51
C HIS A 249 14.64 -14.83 -3.93
N ARG A 250 15.22 -15.07 -2.76
CA ARG A 250 16.08 -14.14 -2.04
C ARG A 250 17.18 -13.54 -2.92
N ASP A 251 17.94 -14.36 -3.65
CA ASP A 251 19.05 -13.86 -4.48
C ASP A 251 18.57 -12.87 -5.55
N ARG A 252 17.40 -13.13 -6.16
CA ARG A 252 16.79 -12.21 -7.15
C ARG A 252 16.29 -10.92 -6.52
N LEU A 253 15.82 -10.98 -5.28
CA LEU A 253 15.43 -9.80 -4.52
C LEU A 253 16.67 -8.99 -4.13
N ILE A 254 17.76 -9.64 -3.70
CA ILE A 254 19.04 -8.96 -3.45
C ILE A 254 19.53 -8.23 -4.72
N ASP A 255 19.50 -8.89 -5.87
CA ASP A 255 19.87 -8.25 -7.16
C ASP A 255 18.98 -7.02 -7.47
N ALA A 256 17.71 -7.03 -7.04
CA ALA A 256 16.79 -5.92 -7.26
C ALA A 256 17.07 -4.69 -6.37
N LEU A 257 17.91 -4.82 -5.32
CA LEU A 257 18.39 -3.69 -4.51
C LEU A 257 19.31 -2.76 -5.32
N ASP A 258 19.93 -3.24 -6.41
CA ASP A 258 20.74 -2.43 -7.32
C ASP A 258 19.90 -1.68 -8.38
N SER A 259 18.56 -1.78 -8.30
CA SER A 259 17.68 -1.10 -9.25
C SER A 259 17.95 0.42 -9.27
N PRO A 260 18.03 1.06 -10.46
CA PRO A 260 18.13 2.51 -10.53
C PRO A 260 16.87 3.22 -10.01
N ASP A 261 15.75 2.51 -9.93
CA ASP A 261 14.49 3.02 -9.39
C ASP A 261 14.47 2.91 -7.85
N GLU A 262 14.57 4.06 -7.20
CA GLU A 262 14.49 4.22 -5.74
C GLU A 262 13.24 3.60 -5.10
N ARG A 263 12.10 3.53 -5.82
CA ARG A 263 10.88 2.89 -5.29
C ARG A 263 10.99 1.38 -5.27
N VAL A 264 11.66 0.81 -6.27
CA VAL A 264 11.95 -0.63 -6.32
C VAL A 264 12.90 -0.98 -5.18
N ARG A 265 14.00 -0.23 -5.02
CA ARG A 265 14.93 -0.43 -3.90
C ARG A 265 14.21 -0.40 -2.56
N LEU A 266 13.39 0.63 -2.32
CA LEU A 266 12.62 0.76 -1.08
C LEU A 266 11.72 -0.45 -0.82
N ALA A 267 10.96 -0.88 -1.82
CA ALA A 267 10.02 -1.98 -1.65
C ALA A 267 10.72 -3.32 -1.41
N VAL A 268 11.80 -3.59 -2.14
CA VAL A 268 12.60 -4.81 -1.97
C VAL A 268 13.29 -4.80 -0.60
N THR A 269 13.80 -3.65 -0.17
CA THR A 269 14.36 -3.46 1.17
C THR A 269 13.32 -3.79 2.23
N ALA A 270 12.08 -3.26 2.10
CA ALA A 270 10.99 -3.57 3.02
C ALA A 270 10.60 -5.06 3.02
N ALA A 271 10.68 -5.74 1.88
CA ALA A 271 10.38 -7.16 1.76
C ALA A 271 11.46 -8.06 2.40
N LEU A 272 12.73 -7.67 2.33
CA LEU A 272 13.85 -8.45 2.86
C LEU A 272 14.11 -8.17 4.35
N ALA A 273 13.87 -6.93 4.78
CA ALA A 273 14.17 -6.47 6.14
C ALA A 273 13.66 -7.40 7.24
N PRO A 274 12.40 -7.90 7.23
CA PRO A 274 11.87 -8.81 8.26
C PRO A 274 12.57 -10.18 8.38
N SER A 275 13.47 -10.54 7.47
CA SER A 275 14.13 -11.85 7.42
C SER A 275 15.65 -11.78 7.61
N LEU A 276 16.20 -10.64 8.04
CA LEU A 276 17.64 -10.47 8.21
C LEU A 276 18.25 -11.35 9.33
N ASP A 277 17.48 -11.84 10.30
CA ASP A 277 17.94 -12.86 11.27
C ASP A 277 18.24 -14.23 10.62
N ARG A 278 17.69 -14.47 9.43
CA ARG A 278 17.77 -15.77 8.75
C ARG A 278 18.68 -15.74 7.54
N TRP A 279 18.91 -14.56 6.97
CA TRP A 279 19.62 -14.38 5.70
C TRP A 279 20.85 -13.50 5.89
N ASP A 280 21.89 -14.06 6.50
CA ASP A 280 23.17 -13.37 6.76
C ASP A 280 23.76 -12.70 5.51
N ASP A 281 23.58 -13.33 4.33
CA ASP A 281 24.06 -12.80 3.04
C ASP A 281 23.24 -11.64 2.48
N ALA A 282 22.05 -11.38 3.03
CA ALA A 282 21.21 -10.24 2.69
C ALA A 282 21.45 -9.01 3.57
N VAL A 283 22.12 -9.15 4.73
CA VAL A 283 22.32 -8.07 5.71
C VAL A 283 23.05 -6.89 5.06
N GLU A 284 24.28 -7.08 4.58
CA GLU A 284 25.08 -5.99 4.00
C GLU A 284 24.37 -5.29 2.82
N PRO A 285 23.83 -6.00 1.80
CA PRO A 285 23.07 -5.36 0.72
C PRO A 285 21.86 -4.56 1.18
N VAL A 286 21.09 -5.07 2.15
CA VAL A 286 19.90 -4.38 2.66
C VAL A 286 20.30 -3.13 3.46
N GLU A 287 21.36 -3.21 4.27
CA GLU A 287 21.90 -2.04 4.97
C GLU A 287 22.39 -0.96 4.01
N ASP A 288 23.12 -1.34 2.94
CA ASP A 288 23.57 -0.40 1.90
C ASP A 288 22.39 0.28 1.20
N ALA A 289 21.36 -0.50 0.86
CA ALA A 289 20.13 0.03 0.25
C ALA A 289 19.39 1.00 1.20
N LEU A 290 19.29 0.68 2.49
CA LEU A 290 18.70 1.55 3.51
C LEU A 290 19.48 2.86 3.65
N LEU A 291 20.81 2.79 3.73
CA LEU A 291 21.66 3.98 3.81
C LEU A 291 21.49 4.87 2.57
N ALA A 292 21.45 4.28 1.37
CA ALA A 292 21.21 5.01 0.13
C ALA A 292 19.81 5.66 0.11
N LEU A 293 18.77 4.95 0.55
CA LEU A 293 17.41 5.50 0.65
C LEU A 293 17.32 6.68 1.63
N ILE A 294 18.00 6.59 2.77
CA ILE A 294 17.99 7.62 3.80
C ILE A 294 18.77 8.86 3.36
N ARG A 295 19.95 8.67 2.74
CA ARG A 295 20.83 9.77 2.32
C ARG A 295 20.32 10.47 1.06
N ASP A 296 20.00 9.68 0.05
CA ASP A 296 19.83 10.15 -1.33
C ASP A 296 18.39 10.08 -1.85
N GLY A 297 17.47 9.48 -1.10
CA GLY A 297 16.07 9.33 -1.50
C GLY A 297 15.30 10.66 -1.55
N SER A 298 14.12 10.63 -2.18
CA SER A 298 13.11 11.68 -1.98
C SER A 298 12.58 11.67 -0.54
N ASP A 299 12.04 12.78 -0.05
CA ASP A 299 11.53 12.92 1.32
C ASP A 299 10.60 11.77 1.75
N GLN A 300 9.73 11.34 0.84
CA GLN A 300 8.82 10.23 1.07
C GLN A 300 9.57 8.89 1.24
N GLN A 301 10.60 8.63 0.43
CA GLN A 301 11.40 7.41 0.55
C GLN A 301 12.36 7.46 1.71
N CYS A 302 13.00 8.59 1.98
CA CYS A 302 13.85 8.73 3.15
C CYS A 302 13.05 8.42 4.41
N ARG A 303 11.82 8.93 4.49
CA ARG A 303 10.91 8.59 5.58
C ARG A 303 10.58 7.10 5.64
N ARG A 304 10.16 6.49 4.53
CA ARG A 304 9.85 5.05 4.53
C ARG A 304 11.08 4.20 4.86
N GLY A 305 12.27 4.58 4.39
CA GLY A 305 13.54 3.95 4.75
C GLY A 305 13.80 4.06 6.26
N THR A 306 13.57 5.22 6.86
CA THR A 306 13.63 5.41 8.32
C THR A 306 12.63 4.51 9.07
N GLU A 307 11.38 4.40 8.61
CA GLU A 307 10.40 3.48 9.21
C GLU A 307 10.89 2.03 9.15
N ILE A 308 11.40 1.59 7.99
CA ILE A 308 11.94 0.23 7.83
C ILE A 308 13.13 0.00 8.77
N VAL A 309 14.07 0.94 8.90
CA VAL A 309 15.20 0.80 9.85
C VAL A 309 14.68 0.58 11.26
N VAL A 310 13.72 1.41 11.69
CA VAL A 310 13.16 1.32 13.05
C VAL A 310 12.49 -0.02 13.26
N ASP A 311 11.60 -0.43 12.36
CA ASP A 311 10.88 -1.70 12.45
C ASP A 311 11.83 -2.91 12.40
N THR A 312 12.89 -2.83 11.58
CA THR A 312 13.93 -3.88 11.50
C THR A 312 14.67 -4.02 12.82
N ILE A 313 15.08 -2.90 13.42
CA ILE A 313 15.79 -2.91 14.69
C ILE A 313 14.87 -3.42 15.82
N GLU A 314 13.60 -3.00 15.85
CA GLU A 314 12.63 -3.43 16.86
C GLU A 314 12.24 -4.91 16.72
N GLY A 315 12.07 -5.40 15.48
CA GLY A 315 11.55 -6.74 15.22
C GLY A 315 12.59 -7.86 15.30
N ILE A 316 13.77 -7.64 14.74
CA ILE A 316 14.81 -8.68 14.60
C ILE A 316 15.90 -8.53 15.66
N GLY A 317 16.00 -7.34 16.26
CA GLY A 317 17.07 -6.99 17.16
C GLY A 317 18.33 -6.57 16.42
N ARG A 318 19.14 -5.73 17.07
CA ARG A 318 20.33 -5.10 16.47
C ARG A 318 21.43 -6.08 16.11
N GLU A 319 21.43 -7.27 16.70
CA GLU A 319 22.44 -8.29 16.45
C GLU A 319 22.39 -8.83 15.02
N ALA A 320 21.27 -8.64 14.31
CA ALA A 320 21.11 -9.00 12.90
C ALA A 320 21.66 -7.94 11.93
N LEU A 321 22.14 -6.80 12.43
CA LEU A 321 22.71 -5.72 11.63
C LEU A 321 24.22 -5.61 11.86
N ASP A 322 24.98 -5.46 10.79
CA ASP A 322 26.43 -5.25 10.83
C ASP A 322 26.79 -3.78 11.16
N ARG A 323 25.93 -2.84 10.77
CA ARG A 323 26.13 -1.38 10.91
C ARG A 323 24.94 -0.65 11.54
N PRO A 324 24.36 -1.12 12.66
CA PRO A 324 23.19 -0.50 13.27
C PRO A 324 23.44 0.96 13.69
N ALA A 325 24.67 1.29 14.14
CA ALA A 325 25.02 2.66 14.50
C ALA A 325 25.02 3.63 13.31
N GLU A 326 25.46 3.18 12.13
CA GLU A 326 25.46 4.02 10.92
C GLU A 326 24.03 4.26 10.43
N LEU A 327 23.19 3.22 10.45
CA LEU A 327 21.77 3.32 10.09
C LEU A 327 20.99 4.22 11.03
N VAL A 328 21.20 4.09 12.35
CA VAL A 328 20.62 4.98 13.35
C VAL A 328 21.08 6.40 13.10
N ALA A 329 22.39 6.64 12.90
CA ALA A 329 22.91 7.97 12.67
C ALA A 329 22.33 8.62 11.40
N ALA A 330 22.27 7.89 10.30
CA ALA A 330 21.65 8.36 9.05
C ALA A 330 20.15 8.64 9.25
N THR A 331 19.46 7.80 10.01
CA THR A 331 18.04 7.97 10.34
C THR A 331 17.78 9.25 11.14
N LEU A 332 18.62 9.52 12.15
CA LEU A 332 18.53 10.74 12.97
C LEU A 332 18.81 11.99 12.12
N ASP A 333 19.85 11.97 11.28
CA ASP A 333 20.18 13.08 10.36
C ASP A 333 19.06 13.37 9.36
N ASN A 334 18.53 12.34 8.70
CA ASN A 334 17.41 12.48 7.78
C ASN A 334 16.15 13.00 8.49
N THR A 335 15.85 12.47 9.67
CA THR A 335 14.73 12.96 10.50
C THR A 335 14.90 14.44 10.81
N ALA A 336 16.08 14.86 11.26
CA ALA A 336 16.37 16.27 11.51
C ALA A 336 16.20 17.12 10.24
N ARG A 337 16.65 16.63 9.07
CA ARG A 337 16.46 17.31 7.77
C ARG A 337 14.99 17.49 7.41
N ILE A 338 14.17 16.46 7.58
CA ILE A 338 12.71 16.53 7.33
C ILE A 338 12.06 17.53 8.28
N LEU A 339 12.41 17.48 9.56
CA LEU A 339 11.89 18.39 10.57
C LEU A 339 12.28 19.86 10.27
N ASN A 340 13.51 20.09 9.79
CA ASN A 340 14.07 21.41 9.47
C ASN A 340 13.51 22.09 8.22
N ARG A 341 12.79 21.36 7.34
CA ARG A 341 12.16 22.01 6.19
C ARG A 341 10.99 22.88 6.64
N GLU A 342 11.03 24.16 6.26
CA GLU A 342 9.87 25.04 6.31
C GLU A 342 8.85 24.56 5.26
N SER A 343 7.85 23.79 5.68
CA SER A 343 6.73 23.46 4.80
C SER A 343 5.67 24.57 4.91
N PRO A 344 5.19 25.13 3.79
CA PRO A 344 4.25 26.25 3.83
C PRO A 344 2.87 25.92 4.40
N GLU A 345 2.35 24.68 4.35
CA GLU A 345 0.94 24.41 4.68
C GLU A 345 0.68 22.97 5.18
N GLY A 346 0.25 22.82 6.44
CA GLY A 346 -0.68 21.79 6.96
C GLY A 346 -0.39 20.29 6.85
N THR A 347 0.46 19.85 5.92
CA THR A 347 0.84 18.43 5.70
C THR A 347 1.94 17.95 6.66
N ASP A 348 2.46 18.87 7.48
CA ASP A 348 3.64 18.69 8.33
C ASP A 348 3.39 17.90 9.61
N TYR A 349 2.19 17.92 10.18
CA TYR A 349 2.00 17.40 11.54
C TYR A 349 2.27 15.89 11.62
N TRP A 350 1.69 15.11 10.70
CA TRP A 350 1.89 13.66 10.68
C TRP A 350 3.33 13.29 10.30
N MET A 351 3.94 13.99 9.33
CA MET A 351 5.35 13.75 8.97
C MET A 351 6.27 13.99 10.16
N ARG A 352 6.03 15.05 10.94
CA ARG A 352 6.79 15.37 12.15
C ARG A 352 6.54 14.38 13.29
N SER A 353 5.29 13.94 13.46
CA SER A 353 4.93 12.94 14.47
C SER A 353 5.63 11.60 14.18
N THR A 354 5.53 11.09 12.94
CA THR A 354 6.21 9.84 12.56
C THR A 354 7.73 9.96 12.66
N ALA A 355 8.30 11.08 12.23
CA ALA A 355 9.72 11.38 12.40
C ALA A 355 10.13 11.39 13.88
N ALA A 356 9.35 12.03 14.76
CA ALA A 356 9.61 12.06 16.19
C ALA A 356 9.48 10.68 16.85
N THR A 357 8.51 9.87 16.43
CA THR A 357 8.36 8.47 16.86
C THR A 357 9.55 7.64 16.41
N ALA A 358 9.94 7.74 15.13
CA ALA A 358 11.10 7.03 14.59
C ALA A 358 12.40 7.46 15.29
N PHE A 359 12.56 8.75 15.56
CA PHE A 359 13.67 9.29 16.35
C PHE A 359 13.67 8.71 17.77
N SER A 360 12.52 8.74 18.47
CA SER A 360 12.39 8.22 19.82
C SER A 360 12.70 6.72 19.90
N ARG A 361 12.23 5.94 18.92
CA ARG A 361 12.52 4.51 18.81
C ARG A 361 13.98 4.26 18.48
N ALA A 362 14.56 5.01 17.53
CA ALA A 362 15.98 4.95 17.21
C ALA A 362 16.87 5.32 18.40
N LEU A 363 16.40 6.22 19.28
CA LEU A 363 17.06 6.53 20.56
C LEU A 363 17.01 5.37 21.54
N GLY A 364 15.84 4.76 21.79
CA GLY A 364 15.78 3.50 22.55
C GLY A 364 16.67 2.43 21.92
N CYS A 365 16.81 2.46 20.59
CA CYS A 365 17.74 1.62 19.87
C CYS A 365 19.23 2.01 20.03
N ALA A 366 19.54 3.22 20.46
CA ALA A 366 20.90 3.63 20.76
C ALA A 366 21.28 3.28 22.20
N SER A 367 20.35 3.39 23.16
CA SER A 367 20.60 3.26 24.60
C SER A 367 21.21 1.91 24.95
N GLU A 368 20.63 0.82 24.44
CA GLU A 368 21.08 -0.52 24.81
C GLU A 368 22.44 -0.86 24.17
N SER A 369 22.89 -0.11 23.15
CA SER A 369 24.17 -0.35 22.46
C SER A 369 25.38 0.21 23.22
N ARG A 370 25.17 1.08 24.21
CA ARG A 370 26.22 1.76 25.01
C ARG A 370 27.33 2.43 24.18
N GLY A 371 27.09 2.76 22.91
CA GLY A 371 28.08 3.30 21.99
C GLY A 371 28.18 4.84 22.03
N ARG A 372 29.38 5.38 22.24
CA ARG A 372 29.68 6.83 22.24
C ARG A 372 29.25 7.56 20.95
N SER A 373 29.34 6.88 19.81
CA SER A 373 28.96 7.42 18.50
C SER A 373 27.45 7.68 18.37
N ALA A 374 26.62 6.92 19.08
CA ALA A 374 25.18 7.14 19.06
C ALA A 374 24.86 8.41 19.85
N LEU A 375 25.40 8.55 21.06
CA LEU A 375 25.27 9.76 21.89
C LEU A 375 25.69 11.06 21.17
N GLU A 376 26.82 11.05 20.47
CA GLU A 376 27.27 12.20 19.67
C GLU A 376 26.27 12.54 18.54
N THR A 377 25.64 11.53 17.94
CA THR A 377 24.63 11.75 16.89
C THR A 377 23.31 12.27 17.45
N VAL A 378 22.90 11.75 18.62
CA VAL A 378 21.72 12.25 19.36
C VAL A 378 21.91 13.72 19.76
N GLN A 379 23.10 14.05 20.27
CA GLN A 379 23.46 15.41 20.62
C GLN A 379 23.42 16.34 19.41
N LEU A 380 23.94 15.93 18.25
CA LEU A 380 23.84 16.68 17.00
C LEU A 380 22.38 16.86 16.55
N GLY A 381 21.55 15.82 16.64
CA GLY A 381 20.13 15.88 16.26
C GLY A 381 19.31 16.82 17.15
N VAL A 382 19.53 16.75 18.47
CA VAL A 382 18.87 17.61 19.47
C VAL A 382 19.30 19.07 19.31
N THR A 383 20.61 19.33 19.23
CA THR A 383 21.14 20.70 19.13
C THR A 383 20.84 21.38 17.79
N ALA A 384 20.64 20.60 16.73
CA ALA A 384 20.22 21.13 15.44
C ALA A 384 18.73 21.55 15.40
N TYR A 385 17.92 21.28 16.44
CA TYR A 385 16.48 21.51 16.38
C TYR A 385 15.78 22.08 17.65
N PRO A 386 16.13 23.30 18.10
CA PRO A 386 15.55 23.96 19.28
C PRO A 386 14.04 24.25 19.22
N ALA A 387 13.51 24.51 18.02
CA ALA A 387 12.22 25.19 17.89
C ALA A 387 10.99 24.27 17.97
N LYS A 388 11.15 22.94 17.90
CA LYS A 388 10.03 21.98 17.97
C LYS A 388 10.38 20.71 18.78
N THR A 389 11.29 20.84 19.73
CA THR A 389 11.81 19.80 20.64
C THR A 389 10.71 19.11 21.45
N GLN A 390 9.55 19.75 21.63
CA GLN A 390 8.43 19.21 22.41
C GLN A 390 8.00 17.78 21.99
N SER A 391 8.04 17.46 20.70
CA SER A 391 7.62 16.15 20.18
C SER A 391 8.62 15.01 20.41
N VAL A 392 9.90 15.32 20.63
CA VAL A 392 10.98 14.32 20.82
C VAL A 392 11.35 14.13 22.29
N VAL A 393 10.90 15.04 23.16
CA VAL A 393 11.16 15.01 24.62
C VAL A 393 10.79 13.67 25.27
N PRO A 394 9.62 13.04 25.00
CA PRO A 394 9.29 11.76 25.62
C PRO A 394 10.33 10.67 25.29
N GLY A 395 10.82 10.62 24.05
CA GLY A 395 11.85 9.69 23.61
C GLY A 395 13.22 9.97 24.23
N VAL A 396 13.60 11.24 24.38
CA VAL A 396 14.85 11.62 25.07
C VAL A 396 14.80 11.24 26.54
N LEU A 397 13.68 11.46 27.23
CA LEU A 397 13.52 11.05 28.64
C LEU A 397 13.57 9.53 28.82
N ALA A 398 12.93 8.77 27.91
CA ALA A 398 13.02 7.31 27.90
C ALA A 398 14.47 6.85 27.68
N PHE A 399 15.17 7.44 26.71
CA PHE A 399 16.59 7.16 26.44
C PHE A 399 17.49 7.41 27.65
N VAL A 400 17.31 8.55 28.32
CA VAL A 400 18.10 8.94 29.50
C VAL A 400 17.87 7.97 30.66
N ARG A 401 16.62 7.53 30.85
CA ARG A 401 16.25 6.52 31.85
C ARG A 401 16.93 5.18 31.57
N GLU A 402 16.86 4.69 30.34
CA GLU A 402 17.47 3.41 29.93
C GLU A 402 19.00 3.44 29.99
N CYS A 403 19.61 4.59 29.70
CA CYS A 403 21.05 4.77 29.81
C CYS A 403 21.56 4.96 31.25
N GLU A 404 20.73 4.74 32.27
CA GLU A 404 21.07 4.96 33.69
C GLU A 404 21.67 6.36 33.95
N ALA A 405 21.22 7.38 33.21
CA ALA A 405 21.72 8.76 33.31
C ALA A 405 23.25 8.92 33.18
N THR A 406 23.86 8.27 32.18
CA THR A 406 25.24 8.62 31.79
C THR A 406 25.40 10.13 31.58
N GLU A 407 26.61 10.67 31.82
CA GLU A 407 26.93 12.09 31.68
C GLU A 407 26.45 12.67 30.33
N SER A 408 26.68 11.96 29.24
CA SER A 408 26.21 12.36 27.90
C SER A 408 24.70 12.36 27.75
N ALA A 409 23.97 11.44 28.38
CA ALA A 409 22.51 11.44 28.36
C ALA A 409 21.94 12.64 29.14
N VAL A 410 22.56 12.98 30.27
CA VAL A 410 22.21 14.18 31.07
C VAL A 410 22.53 15.46 30.29
N GLU A 411 23.66 15.53 29.58
CA GLU A 411 24.00 16.66 28.70
C GLU A 411 22.98 16.84 27.56
N ILE A 412 22.52 15.74 26.96
CA ILE A 412 21.47 15.77 25.93
C ILE A 412 20.16 16.30 26.54
N LEU A 413 19.75 15.79 27.70
CA LEU A 413 18.53 16.26 28.37
C LEU A 413 18.61 17.73 28.75
N ALA A 414 19.76 18.19 29.24
CA ALA A 414 20.00 19.59 29.56
C ALA A 414 19.88 20.47 28.30
N ALA A 415 20.47 20.06 27.18
CA ALA A 415 20.33 20.79 25.92
C ALA A 415 18.85 20.85 25.45
N VAL A 416 18.09 19.76 25.60
CA VAL A 416 16.64 19.75 25.30
C VAL A 416 15.86 20.68 26.25
N ALA A 417 16.22 20.68 27.54
CA ALA A 417 15.58 21.47 28.58
C ALA A 417 15.80 22.98 28.39
N ASP A 418 16.98 23.38 27.92
CA ASP A 418 17.28 24.78 27.55
C ASP A 418 16.35 25.29 26.44
N ASP A 419 16.06 24.43 25.46
CA ASP A 419 15.28 24.80 24.29
C ASP A 419 13.77 24.62 24.45
N ALA A 420 13.33 23.61 25.23
CA ALA A 420 11.91 23.26 25.40
C ALA A 420 11.54 22.89 26.86
N PRO A 421 11.71 23.82 27.82
CA PRO A 421 11.53 23.54 29.25
C PRO A 421 10.11 23.04 29.58
N ASP A 422 9.08 23.62 28.96
CA ASP A 422 7.68 23.25 29.25
C ASP A 422 7.34 21.81 28.84
N ALA A 423 7.89 21.34 27.72
CA ALA A 423 7.65 19.96 27.28
C ALA A 423 8.45 18.95 28.10
N VAL A 424 9.69 19.29 28.50
CA VAL A 424 10.46 18.48 29.44
C VAL A 424 9.72 18.32 30.76
N ARG A 425 9.11 19.41 31.26
CA ARG A 425 8.27 19.38 32.46
C ARG A 425 7.02 18.53 32.26
N GLU A 426 6.25 18.75 31.20
CA GLU A 426 5.01 18.01 30.92
C GLU A 426 5.29 16.51 30.76
N ALA A 427 6.33 16.15 30.01
CA ALA A 427 6.72 14.76 29.83
C ALA A 427 7.28 14.15 31.13
N GLY A 428 8.06 14.90 31.90
CA GLY A 428 8.55 14.48 33.23
C GLY A 428 7.42 14.21 34.23
N GLN A 429 6.34 15.01 34.19
CA GLN A 429 5.14 14.81 35.00
C GLN A 429 4.29 13.60 34.57
N ALA A 430 4.41 13.16 33.31
CA ALA A 430 3.73 11.96 32.82
C ALA A 430 4.37 10.65 33.31
N TYR A 431 5.60 10.70 33.82
CA TYR A 431 6.23 9.59 34.54
C TYR A 431 5.80 9.64 36.02
N ASP A 432 5.58 8.49 36.66
CA ASP A 432 4.97 8.30 38.00
C ASP A 432 5.86 8.80 39.18
N GLY A 433 6.39 10.02 39.09
CA GLY A 433 7.09 10.75 40.14
C GLY A 433 8.62 10.88 39.94
N PRO A 434 9.25 11.91 40.54
CA PRO A 434 10.69 12.19 40.41
C PRO A 434 11.59 11.10 41.00
N ASP A 435 11.04 10.18 41.78
CA ASP A 435 11.76 9.06 42.40
C ASP A 435 12.19 7.97 41.40
N GLU A 436 11.69 7.99 40.16
CA GLU A 436 12.08 7.05 39.10
C GLU A 436 13.36 7.44 38.33
N PHE A 437 13.85 8.68 38.53
CA PHE A 437 15.02 9.20 37.80
C PHE A 437 16.26 9.28 38.70
N PRO A 438 17.47 9.05 38.14
CA PRO A 438 18.71 9.33 38.85
C PRO A 438 18.82 10.81 39.26
N GLU A 439 19.49 11.11 40.40
CA GLU A 439 19.63 12.48 40.95
C GLU A 439 20.12 13.51 39.92
N SER A 440 20.98 13.10 38.99
CA SER A 440 21.49 13.97 37.92
C SER A 440 20.41 14.41 36.93
N VAL A 441 19.42 13.57 36.66
CA VAL A 441 18.27 13.87 35.81
C VAL A 441 17.25 14.70 36.58
N THR A 442 16.99 14.34 37.83
CA THR A 442 16.13 15.12 38.73
C THR A 442 16.64 16.55 38.86
N ALA A 443 17.95 16.76 38.97
CA ALA A 443 18.55 18.09 39.01
C ALA A 443 18.29 18.92 37.73
N VAL A 444 18.28 18.30 36.55
CA VAL A 444 17.93 18.99 35.29
C VAL A 444 16.43 19.34 35.29
N LEU A 445 15.56 18.40 35.70
CA LEU A 445 14.11 18.61 35.76
C LEU A 445 13.73 19.69 36.79
N GLU A 446 14.36 19.70 37.98
CA GLU A 446 14.16 20.73 39.00
C GLU A 446 14.71 22.09 38.56
N GLY A 447 15.82 22.11 37.81
CA GLY A 447 16.37 23.33 37.20
C GLY A 447 15.37 24.01 36.27
N VAL A 448 14.67 23.22 35.45
CA VAL A 448 13.59 23.68 34.55
C VAL A 448 12.42 24.34 35.30
N ASP A 449 12.09 23.89 36.51
CA ASP A 449 11.02 24.49 37.33
C ASP A 449 11.44 25.85 37.92
N THR A 450 12.72 26.02 38.25
CA THR A 450 13.22 27.31 38.73
C THR A 450 13.24 28.37 37.62
N TRP A 451 13.51 27.97 36.37
CA TRP A 451 13.61 28.87 35.21
C TRP A 451 12.29 29.49 34.76
N SER A 452 11.13 28.88 35.04
CA SER A 452 9.84 29.46 34.65
C SER A 452 9.25 30.44 35.67
N SER A 453 9.91 30.60 36.82
CA SER A 453 9.45 31.44 37.94
C SER A 453 10.09 32.84 37.97
N GLU A 454 11.10 33.07 37.13
CA GLU A 454 11.73 34.36 36.83
C GLU A 454 11.20 34.93 35.51
#